data_AF-A0A1C5G121-F1
#
_entry.id   AF-A0A1C5G121-F1
#
_cell.length_a   1.000
_cell.length_b   1.000
_cell.length_c   1.000
_cell.angle_alpha   90.00
_cell.angle_beta   90.00
_cell.angle_gamma   90.00
#
_symmetry.space_group_name_H-M   'P 1'
#
loop_
_entity.id
_entity.type
_entity.pdbx_description
1 polymer ?
#
loop_
_entity_poly.entity_id
_entity_poly.type
_entity_poly.pdbx_seq_one_letter_code
_entity_poly.pdbx_strand_id
1 'polypeptide(L)' 'TDEGGRGLFLVAQFAQRWGTRYTPHGKVIWAEAALDGGL' A
#
# COMPACT_ATOMS: atom_id res chain seq x y z
N THR A 1 -4.84 9.08 -15.87
CA THR A 1 -3.65 8.24 -15.91
C THR A 1 -3.81 7.20 -14.84
N ASP A 2 -4.16 5.98 -15.23
CA ASP A 2 -4.07 4.83 -14.34
C ASP A 2 -2.61 4.38 -14.45
N GLU A 3 -1.80 4.51 -13.40
CA GLU A 3 -0.39 4.08 -13.43
C GLU A 3 -0.24 2.56 -13.55
N GLY A 4 -1.15 1.84 -14.22
CA GLY A 4 -1.04 0.41 -14.53
C GLY A 4 -0.83 -0.47 -13.31
N GLY A 5 -1.34 -0.08 -12.14
CA GLY A 5 -1.11 -0.79 -10.89
C GLY A 5 0.31 -0.64 -10.30
N ARG A 6 1.18 0.22 -10.86
CA ARG A 6 2.56 0.43 -10.36
C ARG A 6 2.59 0.91 -8.91
N GLY A 7 1.64 1.76 -8.48
CA GLY A 7 1.54 2.17 -7.08
C GLY A 7 1.29 0.98 -6.14
N LEU A 8 0.46 0.02 -6.56
CA LEU A 8 0.19 -1.19 -5.79
C LEU A 8 1.40 -2.13 -5.80
N PHE A 9 2.10 -2.22 -6.94
CA PHE A 9 3.35 -2.96 -7.04
C PHE A 9 4.40 -2.42 -6.06
N LEU A 10 4.57 -1.10 -5.98
CA LEU A 10 5.50 -0.48 -5.02
C LEU A 10 5.08 -0.79 -3.57
N VAL A 11 3.80 -0.65 -3.23
CA VAL A 11 3.29 -1.03 -1.89
C VAL A 11 3.60 -2.49 -1.57
N ALA A 12 3.40 -3.40 -2.53
CA ALA A 12 3.68 -4.82 -2.34
C ALA A 12 5.18 -5.15 -2.22
N GLN A 13 6.07 -4.34 -2.81
CA GLN A 13 7.52 -4.55 -2.72
C GLN A 13 8.11 -4.08 -1.39
N PHE A 14 7.55 -3.04 -0.76
CA PHE A 14 8.14 -2.39 0.41
C PHE A 14 7.43 -2.70 1.74
N ALA A 15 6.14 -3.05 1.72
CA ALA A 15 5.39 -3.32 2.94
C ALA A 15 5.56 -4.76 3.41
N GLN A 16 5.79 -4.97 4.70
CA GLN A 16 5.82 -6.32 5.29
C GLN A 16 4.44 -6.98 5.24
N ARG A 17 3.40 -6.19 5.49
CA ARG A 17 1.99 -6.59 5.38
C ARG A 17 1.24 -5.45 4.72
N TRP A 18 0.31 -5.80 3.84
CA TRP A 18 -0.54 -4.82 3.17
C TRP A 18 -1.85 -5.48 2.77
N GLY A 19 -2.86 -4.66 2.47
CA GLY A 19 -4.14 -5.15 2.00
C GLY A 19 -4.98 -4.08 1.34
N THR A 20 -6.07 -4.53 0.70
CA THR A 20 -7.05 -3.65 0.06
C THR A 20 -8.44 -3.97 0.58
N ARG A 21 -9.22 -2.94 0.87
CA ARG A 21 -10.67 -3.05 1.10
C ARG A 21 -11.39 -2.16 0.09
N TYR A 22 -12.28 -2.76 -0.69
CA TYR A 22 -13.17 -2.03 -1.58
C TYR A 22 -14.39 -1.52 -0.81
N THR A 23 -14.86 -0.33 -1.17
CA THR A 23 -16.02 0.35 -0.61
C THR A 23 -16.90 0.85 -1.77
N PRO A 24 -18.17 1.19 -1.54
CA PRO A 24 -19.02 1.76 -2.60
C PRO A 24 -18.47 3.04 -3.23
N HIS A 25 -17.60 3.76 -2.53
CA HIS A 25 -17.05 5.05 -2.96
C HIS A 25 -15.57 4.98 -3.39
N GLY A 26 -14.98 3.79 -3.48
CA GLY A 26 -13.59 3.61 -3.88
C GLY A 26 -12.90 2.49 -3.12
N LYS A 27 -11.58 2.58 -2.95
CA LYS A 27 -10.78 1.58 -2.25
C LYS A 27 -9.92 2.22 -1.17
N VAL A 28 -9.73 1.49 -0.09
CA VAL A 28 -8.75 1.77 0.96
C VAL A 28 -7.61 0.78 0.79
N ILE A 29 -6.38 1.29 0.76
CA ILE A 29 -5.14 0.49 0.80
C ILE A 29 -4.48 0.78 2.14
N TRP A 30 -4.04 -0.26 2.84
CA TRP A 30 -3.24 -0.14 4.05
C TRP A 30 -1.93 -0.92 3.89
N ALA A 31 -0.88 -0.45 4.54
CA ALA A 31 0.44 -1.04 4.52
C ALA A 31 1.10 -0.83 5.89
N GLU A 32 1.82 -1.84 6.35
CA GLU A 32 2.72 -1.73 7.50
C GLU A 32 4.12 -1.36 7.01
N ALA A 33 4.62 -0.24 7.51
CA ALA A 33 6.00 0.19 7.35
C ALA A 33 6.71 0.07 8.70
N ALA A 34 7.92 -0.48 8.69
CA ALA A 34 8.78 -0.41 9.87
C ALA A 34 9.01 1.06 10.20
N LEU A 35 8.84 1.43 11.46
CA LEU A 35 9.31 2.71 11.95
C LEU A 35 10.79 2.52 12.21
N ASP A 36 11.63 3.01 11.30
CA ASP A 36 13.07 3.09 11.54
C ASP A 36 13.28 4.09 12.68
N GLY A 37 13.24 3.57 13.91
CA GLY A 37 13.58 4.29 15.12
C GLY A 37 15.08 4.54 15.09
N GLY A 38 15.48 5.64 14.45
CA GLY A 38 16.88 6.03 14.36
C GLY A 38 17.55 5.99 15.74
N LEU A 39 18.63 5.22 15.83
CA LEU A 39 19.68 5.39 16.83
C LEU A 39 20.74 6.34 16.26
#